data_AF-A0A497MYV9-F1
#
_entry.id   AF-A0A497MYV9-F1
#
_cell.length_a   1.000
_cell.length_b   1.000
_cell.length_c   1.000
_cell.angle_alpha   90.00
_cell.angle_beta   90.00
_cell.angle_gamma   90.00
#
_symmetry.space_group_name_H-M   'P 1'
#
loop_
_entity.id
_entity.type
_entity.pdbx_description
1 polymer ?
#
loop_
_entity_poly.entity_id
_entity_poly.type
_entity_poly.pdbx_seq_one_letter_code
_entity_poly.pdbx_strand_id
1 'polypeptide(L)'
;MYIDAHRLDDSLFLDPYVELMTDRLDCPPQFHPLVATVAVSSCLNRELGVFFDQSDFFPNVLGLIVSESGTRKSTAMRPLVSMANLRILPEEVYLMPYDVTPERFVDILAEHPQALFLNDEFGHFLSRSSSRRQSYMTGFLQMMTHITDCPLHY
;
A
#
# COMPACT_ATOMS: atom_id res chain seq x y z
N MET A 1 13.43 7.14 14.93
CA MET A 1 14.37 6.02 15.14
C MET A 1 15.44 6.07 14.04
N TYR A 2 16.74 6.12 14.36
CA TYR A 2 17.80 6.10 13.34
C TYR A 2 18.07 4.64 12.96
N ILE A 3 17.75 4.24 11.72
CA ILE A 3 18.08 2.90 11.23
C ILE A 3 19.52 2.94 10.75
N ASP A 4 20.40 2.25 11.47
CA ASP A 4 21.76 1.99 11.02
C ASP A 4 21.71 0.99 9.86
N ALA A 5 21.97 1.46 8.64
CA ALA A 5 21.95 0.65 7.42
C ALA A 5 23.00 -0.49 7.43
N HIS A 6 23.95 -0.48 8.38
CA HIS A 6 24.96 -1.52 8.54
C HIS A 6 24.58 -2.58 9.57
N ARG A 7 23.45 -2.43 10.27
CA ARG A 7 22.92 -3.42 11.22
C ARG A 7 21.88 -4.30 10.54
N LEU A 8 22.33 -5.06 9.55
CA LEU A 8 21.59 -6.19 8.99
C LEU A 8 21.85 -7.40 9.90
N ASP A 9 21.08 -7.53 10.99
CA ASP A 9 21.00 -8.79 11.72
C ASP A 9 20.27 -9.82 10.83
N ASP A 10 20.76 -11.06 10.82
CA ASP A 10 20.55 -12.13 9.81
C ASP A 10 19.13 -12.72 9.68
N SER A 11 18.09 -11.96 10.00
CA SER A 11 16.78 -12.12 9.36
C SER A 11 15.99 -10.83 9.54
N LEU A 12 15.95 -9.99 8.51
CA LEU A 12 14.97 -8.90 8.46
C LEU A 12 13.58 -9.52 8.67
N PHE A 13 12.68 -8.87 9.42
CA PHE A 13 11.31 -9.36 9.68
C PHE A 13 10.60 -9.96 8.44
N LEU A 14 10.95 -9.46 7.26
CA LEU A 14 10.48 -9.93 5.96
C LEU A 14 10.77 -11.42 5.71
N ASP A 15 11.96 -11.93 6.03
CA ASP A 15 12.36 -13.30 5.71
C ASP A 15 11.50 -14.36 6.44
N PRO A 16 11.37 -14.33 7.79
CA PRO A 16 10.49 -15.27 8.50
C PRO A 16 9.01 -15.03 8.17
N TYR A 17 8.60 -13.81 7.82
CA TYR A 17 7.24 -13.56 7.35
C TYR A 17 6.97 -14.25 6.00
N VAL A 18 7.89 -14.10 5.04
CA VAL A 18 7.74 -14.67 3.69
C VAL A 18 7.72 -16.19 3.75
N GLU A 19 8.60 -16.79 4.56
CA GLU A 19 8.61 -18.24 4.80
C GLU A 19 7.26 -18.71 5.38
N LEU A 20 6.82 -18.08 6.48
CA LEU A 20 5.56 -18.42 7.14
C LEU A 20 4.35 -18.30 6.21
N MET A 21 4.28 -17.24 5.41
CA MET A 21 3.15 -16.99 4.52
C MET A 21 3.16 -17.90 3.30
N THR A 22 4.33 -18.22 2.78
CA THR A 22 4.48 -19.19 1.67
C THR A 22 3.96 -20.56 2.08
N ASP A 23 4.24 -21.00 3.32
CA ASP A 23 3.76 -22.28 3.83
C ASP A 23 2.25 -22.31 4.09
N ARG A 24 1.67 -21.16 4.44
CA ARG A 24 0.26 -21.06 4.84
C ARG A 24 -0.69 -20.69 3.71
N LEU A 25 -0.19 -19.99 2.70
CA LEU A 25 -1.00 -19.43 1.63
C LEU A 25 -0.59 -20.06 0.31
N ASP A 26 -1.58 -20.60 -0.39
CA ASP A 26 -1.42 -21.10 -1.75
C ASP A 26 -1.33 -19.91 -2.72
N CYS A 27 -0.19 -19.22 -2.75
CA CYS A 27 0.10 -18.16 -3.72
C CYS A 27 1.62 -18.02 -3.96
N PRO A 28 2.02 -17.39 -5.08
CA PRO A 28 3.44 -17.18 -5.38
C PRO A 28 4.19 -16.43 -4.25
N PRO A 29 5.35 -16.94 -3.78
CA PRO A 29 6.12 -16.33 -2.70
C PRO A 29 6.52 -14.88 -2.97
N GLN A 30 6.68 -14.51 -4.24
CA GLN A 30 7.09 -13.18 -4.69
C GLN A 30 6.08 -12.09 -4.31
N PHE A 31 4.85 -12.43 -3.95
CA PHE A 31 3.85 -11.46 -3.50
C PHE A 31 4.05 -11.04 -2.04
N HIS A 32 4.59 -11.93 -1.20
CA HIS A 32 4.67 -11.71 0.24
C HIS A 32 5.61 -10.59 0.68
N PRO A 33 6.79 -10.35 0.07
CA PRO A 33 7.65 -9.23 0.42
C PRO A 33 6.92 -7.89 0.34
N LEU A 34 6.16 -7.67 -0.74
CA LEU A 34 5.41 -6.42 -0.91
C LEU A 34 4.29 -6.27 0.14
N VAL A 35 3.55 -7.34 0.38
CA VAL A 35 2.48 -7.37 1.40
C VAL A 35 3.05 -7.06 2.78
N ALA A 36 4.19 -7.64 3.13
CA ALA A 36 4.88 -7.40 4.39
C ALA A 36 5.35 -5.95 4.53
N THR A 37 5.94 -5.38 3.48
CA THR A 37 6.40 -3.99 3.47
C THR A 37 5.23 -3.02 3.67
N VAL A 38 4.11 -3.23 2.97
CA VAL A 38 2.90 -2.41 3.14
C VAL A 38 2.33 -2.56 4.56
N ALA A 39 2.30 -3.78 5.10
CA ALA A 39 1.83 -4.05 6.46
C ALA A 39 2.66 -3.29 7.50
N VAL A 40 3.99 -3.42 7.44
CA VAL A 40 4.90 -2.72 8.34
C VAL A 40 4.77 -1.21 8.17
N SER A 41 4.77 -0.70 6.93
CA SER A 41 4.60 0.73 6.66
C SER A 41 3.29 1.27 7.25
N SER A 42 2.19 0.51 7.18
CA SER A 42 0.91 0.94 7.76
C SER A 42 0.92 1.03 9.28
N CYS A 43 1.85 0.37 9.96
CA CYS A 43 1.99 0.40 11.42
C CYS A 43 2.99 1.45 11.92
N LEU A 44 3.92 1.93 11.07
CA LEU A 44 5.03 2.79 11.50
C LEU A 44 4.70 4.29 11.63
N ASN A 45 3.57 4.75 11.07
CA ASN A 45 3.15 6.15 11.12
C ASN A 45 4.33 7.12 10.80
N ARG A 46 4.48 8.22 11.54
CA ARG A 46 5.62 9.16 11.46
C ARG A 46 6.77 8.79 12.40
N GLU A 47 6.90 7.54 12.81
CA GLU A 47 8.00 7.09 13.69
C GLU A 47 9.31 6.84 12.90
N LEU A 48 9.16 6.63 11.59
CA LEU A 48 10.27 6.45 10.65
C LEU A 48 10.24 7.53 9.57
N GLY A 49 11.09 8.54 9.76
CA GLY A 49 11.35 9.59 8.78
C GLY A 49 12.75 9.48 8.18
N VAL A 50 12.89 9.94 6.95
CA VAL A 50 14.16 10.18 6.28
C VAL A 50 14.42 11.68 6.34
N PHE A 51 15.59 12.09 6.84
CA PHE A 51 15.93 13.51 6.83
C PHE A 51 16.41 13.91 5.42
N PHE A 52 15.66 14.80 4.77
CA PHE A 52 15.96 15.27 3.41
C PHE A 52 15.71 16.78 3.31
N ASP A 53 16.64 17.51 2.70
CA ASP A 53 16.58 18.96 2.49
C ASP A 53 16.03 19.77 3.69
N GLN A 54 16.65 19.59 4.87
CA GLN A 54 16.32 20.30 6.11
C GLN A 54 14.93 20.01 6.70
N SER A 55 14.26 18.95 6.25
CA SER A 55 12.96 18.53 6.79
C SER A 55 12.90 17.02 7.00
N ASP A 56 12.04 16.60 7.94
CA ASP A 56 11.70 15.19 8.09
C ASP A 56 10.70 14.78 7.02
N PHE A 57 11.11 13.83 6.17
CA PHE A 57 10.27 13.22 5.15
C PHE A 57 9.74 11.87 5.65
N PHE A 58 8.43 11.69 5.70
CA PHE A 58 7.79 10.45 6.10
C PHE A 58 7.22 9.75 4.86
N PRO A 59 7.89 8.70 4.34
CA PRO A 59 7.49 8.09 3.08
C PRO A 59 6.18 7.31 3.22
N ASN A 60 5.26 7.54 2.29
CA ASN A 60 4.15 6.64 2.05
C ASN A 60 4.59 5.52 1.12
N VAL A 61 4.30 4.26 1.48
CA VAL A 61 4.60 3.10 0.65
C VAL A 61 3.37 2.72 -0.17
N LEU A 62 3.50 2.76 -1.49
CA LEU A 62 2.52 2.21 -2.42
C LEU A 62 2.96 0.83 -2.89
N GLY A 63 2.07 -0.17 -2.77
CA GLY A 63 2.28 -1.51 -3.30
C GLY A 63 1.27 -1.88 -4.38
N LEU A 64 1.77 -2.38 -5.51
CA LEU A 64 0.94 -2.90 -6.60
C LEU A 64 1.39 -4.32 -6.99
N ILE A 65 0.48 -5.28 -6.90
CA ILE A 65 0.70 -6.65 -7.38
C ILE A 65 0.02 -6.81 -8.74
N VAL A 66 0.83 -6.96 -9.80
CA VAL A 66 0.36 -7.26 -11.14
C VAL A 66 0.73 -8.69 -11.51
N SER A 67 -0.26 -9.48 -11.92
CA SER A 67 -0.05 -10.82 -12.46
C SER A 67 -1.27 -11.29 -13.24
N GLU A 68 -1.13 -12.38 -14.00
CA GLU A 68 -2.22 -13.00 -14.76
C GLU A 68 -3.41 -13.38 -13.87
N SER A 69 -4.59 -13.55 -14.47
CA SER A 69 -5.76 -14.03 -13.71
C SER A 69 -5.50 -15.45 -13.18
N GLY A 70 -6.07 -15.78 -12.02
CA GLY A 70 -5.90 -17.10 -11.39
C GLY A 70 -4.64 -17.29 -10.54
N THR A 71 -3.73 -16.31 -10.46
CA THR A 71 -2.50 -16.35 -9.64
C THR A 71 -2.73 -16.13 -8.14
N ARG A 72 -3.99 -16.08 -7.70
CA ARG A 72 -4.38 -15.94 -6.28
C ARG A 72 -3.82 -14.69 -5.59
N LYS A 73 -3.66 -13.57 -6.32
CA LYS A 73 -3.29 -12.24 -5.78
C LYS A 73 -4.09 -11.86 -4.52
N SER A 74 -5.41 -12.03 -4.57
CA SER A 74 -6.29 -11.73 -3.44
C SER A 74 -6.00 -12.59 -2.21
N THR A 75 -5.46 -13.80 -2.40
CA THR A 75 -5.02 -14.67 -1.30
C THR A 75 -3.79 -14.11 -0.61
N ALA A 76 -2.82 -13.62 -1.38
CA ALA A 76 -1.63 -12.95 -0.82
C ALA A 76 -1.98 -11.68 -0.02
N MET A 77 -3.08 -10.99 -0.38
CA MET A 77 -3.56 -9.78 0.31
C MET A 77 -4.37 -10.08 1.59
N ARG A 78 -4.78 -11.33 1.85
CA ARG A 78 -5.61 -11.69 3.02
C ARG A 78 -5.01 -11.26 4.36
N PRO A 79 -3.70 -11.35 4.62
CA PRO A 79 -3.11 -10.85 5.86
C PRO A 79 -3.37 -9.36 6.08
N LEU A 80 -3.21 -8.53 5.04
CA LEU A 80 -3.49 -7.08 5.12
C LEU A 80 -4.96 -6.79 5.40
N VAL A 81 -5.87 -7.48 4.71
CA VAL A 81 -7.32 -7.37 4.98
C VAL A 81 -7.65 -7.81 6.40
N SER A 82 -7.00 -8.87 6.88
CA SER A 82 -7.20 -9.38 8.25
C SER A 82 -6.69 -8.40 9.29
N MET A 83 -5.57 -7.72 9.05
CA MET A 83 -5.07 -6.66 9.94
C MET A 83 -6.07 -5.51 10.06
N ALA A 84 -6.68 -5.08 8.95
CA ALA A 84 -7.73 -4.08 8.96
C ALA A 84 -8.97 -4.57 9.76
N ASN A 85 -9.42 -5.80 9.52
CA ASN A 85 -10.58 -6.38 10.21
C ASN A 85 -10.36 -6.58 11.72
N LEU A 86 -9.11 -6.84 12.13
CA LEU A 86 -8.73 -6.97 13.54
C LEU A 86 -8.58 -5.62 14.25
N ARG A 87 -8.88 -4.49 13.57
CA ARG A 87 -8.72 -3.13 14.07
C ARG A 87 -7.30 -2.84 14.58
N ILE A 88 -6.31 -3.50 13.96
CA ILE A 88 -4.90 -3.13 14.15
C ILE A 88 -4.67 -1.73 13.56
N LEU A 89 -5.40 -1.42 12.49
CA LEU A 89 -5.50 -0.08 11.92
C LEU A 89 -6.84 0.57 12.35
N PRO A 90 -6.89 1.90 12.56
CA PRO A 90 -8.15 2.62 12.79
C PRO A 90 -9.14 2.40 11.64
N GLU A 91 -10.46 2.45 11.90
CA GLU A 91 -11.47 2.21 10.86
C GLU A 91 -11.40 3.25 9.73
N GLU A 92 -10.99 4.48 10.04
CA GLU A 92 -10.84 5.58 9.07
C GLU A 92 -9.65 5.39 8.11
N VAL A 93 -8.76 4.44 8.42
CA VAL A 93 -7.53 4.15 7.66
C VAL A 93 -7.78 3.14 6.54
N TYR A 94 -8.89 2.39 6.59
CA TYR A 94 -9.19 1.36 5.59
C TYR A 94 -10.02 1.92 4.43
N LEU A 95 -9.42 1.97 3.23
CA LEU A 95 -10.03 2.57 2.05
C LEU A 95 -10.32 1.51 0.99
N MET A 96 -11.61 1.28 0.73
CA MET A 96 -12.05 0.48 -0.41
C MET A 96 -12.25 1.36 -1.65
N PRO A 97 -11.85 0.91 -2.86
CA PRO A 97 -11.89 1.71 -4.09
C PRO A 97 -13.27 2.23 -4.49
N TYR A 98 -14.33 1.62 -3.96
CA TYR A 98 -15.71 1.93 -4.27
C TYR A 98 -16.29 3.06 -3.41
N ASP A 99 -15.66 3.34 -2.28
CA ASP A 99 -16.21 4.24 -1.25
C ASP A 99 -15.46 5.57 -1.15
N VAL A 100 -14.48 5.79 -2.05
CA VAL A 100 -13.54 6.92 -1.94
C VAL A 100 -13.61 7.85 -3.13
N THR A 101 -13.90 9.11 -2.80
CA THR A 101 -13.81 10.29 -3.65
C THR A 101 -12.38 10.85 -3.65
N PRO A 102 -11.82 11.45 -4.73
CA PRO A 102 -10.51 12.10 -4.66
C PRO A 102 -10.44 13.14 -3.54
N GLU A 103 -11.52 13.89 -3.32
CA GLU A 103 -11.61 14.87 -2.24
C GLU A 103 -11.53 14.19 -0.86
N ARG A 104 -12.33 13.13 -0.63
CA ARG A 104 -12.30 12.36 0.63
C ARG A 104 -10.97 11.64 0.81
N PHE A 105 -10.32 11.20 -0.27
CA PHE A 105 -9.00 10.59 -0.22
C PHE A 105 -7.97 11.58 0.32
N VAL A 106 -7.99 12.82 -0.18
CA VAL A 106 -7.12 13.89 0.30
C VAL A 106 -7.44 14.25 1.75
N ASP A 107 -8.72 14.40 2.09
CA ASP A 107 -9.15 14.70 3.47
C ASP A 107 -8.68 13.60 4.45
N ILE A 108 -8.84 12.33 4.06
CA ILE A 108 -8.40 11.19 4.88
C ILE A 108 -6.88 11.17 4.98
N LEU A 109 -6.13 11.40 3.91
CA LEU A 109 -4.67 11.45 3.99
C LEU A 109 -4.16 12.64 4.83
N ALA A 110 -4.91 13.75 4.86
CA ALA A 110 -4.58 14.91 5.68
C ALA A 110 -4.84 14.66 7.17
N GLU A 111 -5.94 13.99 7.52
CA GLU A 111 -6.31 13.63 8.90
C GLU A 111 -5.53 12.40 9.40
N HIS A 112 -5.31 11.44 8.50
CA HIS A 112 -4.68 10.15 8.73
C HIS A 112 -3.62 9.91 7.64
N PRO A 113 -2.34 10.27 7.88
CA PRO A 113 -1.26 9.96 6.95
C PRO A 113 -1.04 8.45 6.77
N GLN A 114 -1.69 7.64 7.62
CA GLN A 114 -1.84 6.20 7.48
C GLN A 114 -3.14 5.91 6.72
N ALA A 115 -3.05 5.35 5.53
CA ALA A 115 -4.18 4.81 4.80
C ALA A 115 -3.79 3.49 4.13
N LEU A 116 -4.59 2.45 4.33
CA LEU A 116 -4.46 1.19 3.62
C LEU A 116 -5.52 1.15 2.53
N PHE A 117 -5.09 1.43 1.30
CA PHE A 117 -5.92 1.32 0.11
C PHE A 117 -5.74 -0.06 -0.52
N LEU A 118 -6.79 -0.89 -0.53
CA LEU A 118 -6.74 -2.23 -1.11
C LEU A 118 -7.61 -2.34 -2.35
N ASN A 119 -7.01 -2.69 -3.48
CA ASN A 119 -7.74 -2.93 -4.73
C ASN A 119 -7.32 -4.27 -5.34
N ASP A 120 -8.23 -5.23 -5.34
CA ASP A 120 -8.02 -6.57 -5.90
C ASP A 120 -8.28 -6.65 -7.42
N GLU A 121 -8.91 -5.61 -8.00
CA GLU A 121 -9.26 -5.53 -9.41
C GLU A 121 -8.74 -4.23 -10.07
N PHE A 122 -7.47 -3.89 -9.88
CA PHE A 122 -6.89 -2.67 -10.45
C PHE A 122 -7.07 -2.57 -11.99
N GLY A 123 -7.14 -3.69 -12.70
CA GLY A 123 -7.48 -3.71 -14.13
C GLY A 123 -8.94 -3.35 -14.45
N HIS A 124 -9.91 -3.77 -13.62
CA HIS A 124 -11.29 -3.30 -13.73
C HIS A 124 -11.43 -1.85 -13.29
N PHE A 125 -10.66 -1.43 -12.30
CA PHE A 125 -10.54 -0.05 -11.86
C PHE A 125 -10.05 0.88 -12.99
N LEU A 126 -9.00 0.49 -13.72
CA LEU A 126 -8.49 1.23 -14.88
C LEU A 126 -9.41 1.16 -16.11
N SER A 127 -10.06 0.03 -16.37
CA SER A 127 -10.97 -0.07 -17.53
C SER A 127 -12.28 0.69 -17.34
N ARG A 128 -12.73 0.89 -16.10
CA ARG A 128 -13.93 1.68 -15.76
C ARG A 128 -13.74 3.19 -15.97
N SER A 129 -12.52 3.72 -15.83
CA SER A 129 -12.24 5.15 -16.10
C SER A 129 -12.44 5.56 -17.56
N SER A 130 -12.51 4.59 -18.48
CA SER A 130 -12.71 4.81 -19.92
C SER A 130 -14.18 5.00 -20.32
N SER A 131 -15.12 4.76 -19.40
CA SER A 131 -16.56 4.77 -19.68
C SER A 131 -17.21 6.13 -19.35
N ARG A 132 -18.00 6.65 -20.28
CA ARG A 132 -18.63 8.01 -20.29
C ARG A 132 -19.47 8.36 -19.05
N ARG A 133 -19.74 7.41 -18.16
CA ARG A 133 -20.55 7.56 -16.94
C ARG A 133 -19.75 7.82 -15.66
N GLN A 134 -18.41 7.75 -15.68
CA GLN A 134 -17.59 7.90 -14.47
C GLN A 134 -16.34 8.77 -14.69
N SER A 135 -16.53 9.98 -15.24
CA SER A 135 -15.52 11.07 -15.27
C SER A 135 -14.82 11.30 -13.92
N TYR A 136 -15.46 10.85 -12.86
CA TYR A 136 -15.01 10.90 -11.48
C TYR A 136 -13.72 10.12 -11.20
N MET A 137 -13.61 8.89 -11.72
CA MET A 137 -12.46 8.02 -11.45
C MET A 137 -11.21 8.45 -12.23
N THR A 138 -11.39 9.18 -13.33
CA THR A 138 -10.30 9.79 -14.08
C THR A 138 -9.52 10.79 -13.22
N GLY A 139 -10.22 11.58 -12.39
CA GLY A 139 -9.58 12.52 -11.46
C GLY A 139 -8.77 11.80 -10.38
N PHE A 140 -9.27 10.69 -9.86
CA PHE A 140 -8.54 9.86 -8.89
C PHE A 140 -7.25 9.28 -9.48
N LEU A 141 -7.29 8.74 -10.69
CA LEU A 141 -6.10 8.18 -11.35
C LEU A 141 -5.03 9.24 -11.66
N GLN A 142 -5.46 10.43 -12.08
CA GLN A 142 -4.55 11.56 -12.29
C GLN A 142 -3.90 11.99 -10.97
N MET A 143 -4.67 12.07 -9.89
CA MET A 143 -4.16 12.37 -8.55
C MET A 143 -3.15 11.30 -8.10
N MET A 144 -3.50 10.01 -8.18
CA MET A 144 -2.59 8.92 -7.81
C MET A 144 -1.29 8.99 -8.60
N THR A 145 -1.38 9.17 -9.93
CA THR A 145 -0.20 9.34 -10.79
C THR A 145 0.68 10.49 -10.28
N HIS A 146 0.09 11.66 -10.02
CA HIS A 146 0.82 12.85 -9.59
C HIS A 146 1.49 12.68 -8.22
N ILE A 147 0.81 12.08 -7.25
CA ILE A 147 1.39 11.89 -5.89
C ILE A 147 2.43 10.77 -5.83
N THR A 148 2.41 9.86 -6.81
CA THR A 148 3.40 8.78 -6.97
C THR A 148 4.48 9.10 -8.00
N ASP A 149 4.39 10.25 -8.66
CA ASP A 149 5.34 10.63 -9.69
C ASP A 149 6.70 10.85 -9.04
N CYS A 150 7.73 10.26 -9.65
CA CYS A 150 9.10 10.35 -9.18
C CYS A 150 9.92 10.92 -10.34
N PRO A 151 10.14 12.25 -10.39
CA PRO A 151 10.91 12.86 -11.46
C PRO A 151 12.35 12.35 -11.41
N LEU A 152 12.92 12.10 -12.59
CA LEU A 152 14.28 11.55 -12.75
C LEU A 152 15.37 12.48 -12.19
N HIS A 153 15.03 13.75 -11.96
CA HIS A 153 15.92 14.79 -11.45
C HIS A 153 15.16 15.69 -10.48
N TYR A 154 15.74 15.94 -9.30
CA TYR A 154 15.34 16.93 -8.32
C TYR A 154 16.46 17.97 -8.17
#